data_AF-A0A7S3V2P6-F1
#
_entry.id   AF-A0A7S3V2P6-F1
#
_cell.length_a   1.000
_cell.length_b   1.000
_cell.length_c   1.000
_cell.angle_alpha   90.00
_cell.angle_beta   90.00
_cell.angle_gamma   90.00
#
_symmetry.space_group_name_H-M   'P 1'
#
loop_
_entity.id
_entity.type
_entity.pdbx_description
1 polymer ?
#
loop_
_entity_poly.entity_id
_entity_poly.type
_entity_poly.pdbx_seq_one_letter_code
_entity_poly.pdbx_strand_id
1 'polypeptide(L)'
;ETNGCTFIDSPVSGLPERADQGSLIAMVGGPTLNSGTPTSTLAFETIQSFCQEHGVVHVGDDIGSGQICKALNNVLYNISIAAMAEQLPLAVKLGLDPEKVIQVVSKSSGSSFGFNKWSVECINRNFKGGYPMGEAIKDWHLLEKVSKEKVQHLQKENEDRILGPVAEAAKRVYLQTLEDIDDAPMSHKGAMIKLHEKRLGVVVSKARNKT
;
A
#
# COMPACT_ATOMS: atom_id res chain seq x y z
N GLU A 1 -24.49 -5.03 -20.63
CA GLU A 1 -24.78 -4.20 -21.81
C GLU A 1 -24.22 -2.80 -21.57
N THR A 2 -23.53 -2.22 -22.55
CA THR A 2 -23.07 -0.82 -22.50
C THR A 2 -24.20 0.05 -23.06
N ASN A 3 -24.85 0.84 -22.21
CA ASN A 3 -25.98 1.73 -22.58
C ASN A 3 -25.52 2.93 -23.44
N GLY A 4 -24.70 2.71 -24.47
CA GLY A 4 -24.07 3.75 -25.27
C GLY A 4 -22.88 4.46 -24.60
N CYS A 5 -22.43 3.98 -23.44
CA CYS A 5 -21.28 4.54 -22.71
C CYS A 5 -20.04 3.64 -22.84
N THR A 6 -18.88 4.26 -22.98
CA THR A 6 -17.58 3.60 -22.81
C THR A 6 -17.20 3.67 -21.33
N PHE A 7 -16.94 2.52 -20.73
CA PHE A 7 -16.43 2.43 -19.36
C PHE A 7 -14.92 2.23 -19.39
N ILE A 8 -14.23 2.85 -18.44
CA ILE A 8 -12.82 2.63 -18.12
C ILE A 8 -12.68 2.64 -16.60
N ASP A 9 -11.69 1.91 -16.07
CA ASP A 9 -11.29 2.05 -14.67
C ASP A 9 -9.96 2.79 -14.57
N SER A 10 -9.92 3.83 -13.73
CA SER A 10 -8.72 4.67 -13.57
C SER A 10 -8.43 4.99 -12.09
N PRO A 11 -8.13 3.98 -11.25
CA PRO A 11 -7.64 4.27 -9.90
C PRO A 11 -6.34 5.09 -9.92
N VAL A 12 -6.10 5.80 -8.82
CA VAL A 12 -4.94 6.69 -8.65
C VAL A 12 -4.10 6.31 -7.43
N SER A 13 -2.82 6.67 -7.44
CA SER A 13 -1.89 6.54 -6.31
C SER A 13 -1.18 7.85 -6.01
N GLY A 14 -0.99 8.15 -4.72
CA GLY A 14 -0.20 9.31 -4.30
C GLY A 14 -0.53 9.93 -2.94
N LEU A 15 -1.52 9.42 -2.19
CA LEU A 15 -2.08 10.06 -0.98
C LEU A 15 -2.73 11.44 -1.27
N PRO A 16 -3.49 12.01 -0.32
CA PRO A 16 -4.16 13.30 -0.53
C PRO A 16 -3.20 14.44 -0.92
N GLU A 17 -1.98 14.44 -0.38
CA GLU A 17 -1.01 15.52 -0.63
C GLU A 17 -0.62 15.61 -2.11
N ARG A 18 -0.55 14.49 -2.83
CA ARG A 18 -0.30 14.50 -4.28
C ARG A 18 -1.53 14.83 -5.11
N ALA A 19 -2.74 14.61 -4.58
CA ALA A 19 -3.96 15.06 -5.24
C ALA A 19 -4.00 16.59 -5.31
N ASP A 20 -3.68 17.26 -4.19
CA ASP A 20 -3.63 18.72 -4.12
C ASP A 20 -2.54 19.32 -5.03
N GLN A 21 -1.43 18.60 -5.22
CA GLN A 21 -0.31 19.02 -6.07
C GLN A 21 -0.52 18.67 -7.55
N GLY A 22 -1.58 17.95 -7.90
CA GLY A 22 -1.76 17.42 -9.26
C GLY A 22 -0.67 16.43 -9.67
N SER A 23 -0.05 15.74 -8.72
CA SER A 23 1.08 14.82 -8.92
C SER A 23 0.70 13.36 -8.69
N LEU A 24 -0.58 12.99 -8.84
CA LEU A 24 -1.00 11.58 -8.77
C LEU A 24 -0.46 10.79 -9.98
N ILE A 25 -0.39 9.47 -9.83
CA ILE A 25 -0.29 8.55 -10.96
C ILE A 25 -1.63 7.84 -11.17
N ALA A 26 -2.13 7.82 -12.40
CA ALA A 26 -3.35 7.10 -12.78
C ALA A 26 -3.00 5.77 -13.47
N MET A 27 -3.75 4.72 -13.13
CA MET A 27 -3.64 3.37 -13.71
C MET A 27 -4.92 3.08 -14.49
N VAL A 28 -4.88 3.12 -15.83
CA VAL A 28 -6.07 3.01 -16.69
C VAL A 28 -6.19 1.60 -17.25
N GLY A 29 -7.33 0.96 -16.99
CA GLY A 29 -7.77 -0.28 -17.63
C GLY A 29 -8.96 -0.05 -18.56
N GLY A 30 -9.04 -0.86 -19.61
CA GLY A 30 -10.09 -0.77 -20.63
C GLY A 30 -9.58 -0.24 -21.97
N PRO A 31 -10.51 0.12 -22.89
CA PRO A 31 -10.16 0.71 -24.17
C PRO A 31 -9.25 1.93 -24.02
N THR A 32 -8.26 2.06 -24.92
CA THR A 32 -7.26 3.13 -24.89
C THR A 32 -7.91 4.52 -24.87
N LEU A 33 -7.58 5.31 -23.83
CA LEU A 33 -8.09 6.67 -23.65
C LEU A 33 -7.62 7.65 -24.73
N ASN A 34 -6.49 7.40 -25.38
CA ASN A 34 -6.01 8.23 -26.49
C ASN A 34 -6.39 7.66 -27.86
N SER A 35 -7.66 7.27 -28.03
CA SER A 35 -8.18 6.73 -29.29
C SER A 35 -8.43 7.79 -30.38
N GLY A 36 -8.17 9.07 -30.09
CA GLY A 36 -8.38 10.19 -31.02
C GLY A 36 -9.83 10.67 -31.18
N THR A 37 -10.77 10.09 -30.42
CA THR A 37 -12.16 10.59 -30.40
C THR A 37 -12.30 11.77 -29.43
N PRO A 38 -13.20 12.74 -29.68
CA PRO A 38 -13.40 13.87 -28.77
C PRO A 38 -13.70 13.45 -27.31
N THR A 39 -14.51 12.40 -27.13
CA THR A 39 -14.85 11.87 -25.81
C THR A 39 -13.64 11.26 -25.10
N SER A 40 -12.83 10.47 -25.81
CA SER A 40 -11.65 9.84 -25.21
C SER A 40 -10.57 10.86 -24.86
N THR A 41 -10.38 11.87 -25.72
CA THR A 41 -9.49 13.01 -25.46
C THR A 41 -9.92 13.77 -24.20
N LEU A 42 -11.20 14.14 -24.08
CA LEU A 42 -11.71 14.84 -22.90
C LEU A 42 -11.52 14.01 -21.61
N ALA A 43 -11.77 12.70 -21.67
CA ALA A 43 -11.56 11.81 -20.53
C ALA A 43 -10.08 11.74 -20.13
N PHE A 44 -9.18 11.63 -21.11
CA PHE A 44 -7.73 11.65 -20.87
C PHE A 44 -7.29 12.97 -20.25
N GLU A 45 -7.67 14.12 -20.82
CA GLU A 45 -7.32 15.45 -20.31
C GLU A 45 -7.83 15.67 -18.89
N THR A 46 -9.04 15.20 -18.59
CA THR A 46 -9.63 15.26 -17.25
C THR A 46 -8.80 14.46 -16.24
N ILE A 47 -8.34 13.26 -16.59
CA ILE A 47 -7.49 12.46 -15.71
C ILE A 47 -6.10 13.09 -15.58
N GLN A 48 -5.56 13.56 -16.70
CA GLN A 48 -4.23 14.18 -16.77
C GLN A 48 -4.13 15.46 -15.94
N SER A 49 -5.24 16.17 -15.70
CA SER A 49 -5.26 17.42 -14.94
C SER A 49 -4.76 17.27 -13.49
N PHE A 50 -4.93 16.10 -12.88
CA PHE A 50 -4.45 15.78 -11.54
C PHE A 50 -3.27 14.78 -11.51
N CYS A 51 -2.72 14.46 -12.68
CA CYS A 51 -1.61 13.53 -12.88
C CYS A 51 -0.43 14.16 -13.64
N GLN A 52 -0.22 15.47 -13.50
CA GLN A 52 0.73 16.26 -14.29
C GLN A 52 2.19 15.81 -14.09
N GLU A 53 2.56 15.42 -12.87
CA GLU A 53 3.94 15.03 -12.55
C GLU A 53 4.24 13.55 -12.89
N HIS A 54 3.36 12.63 -12.49
CA HIS A 54 3.63 11.18 -12.61
C HIS A 54 2.88 10.52 -13.77
N GLY A 55 1.92 11.20 -14.39
CA GLY A 55 1.28 10.79 -15.62
C GLY A 55 0.13 9.80 -15.48
N VAL A 56 -0.41 9.45 -16.64
CA VAL A 56 -1.47 8.48 -16.85
C VAL A 56 -0.89 7.26 -17.56
N VAL A 57 -1.02 6.08 -16.94
CA VAL A 57 -0.47 4.83 -17.49
C VAL A 57 -1.62 3.92 -17.89
N HIS A 58 -1.69 3.55 -19.17
CA HIS A 58 -2.59 2.51 -19.65
C HIS A 58 -1.96 1.14 -19.36
N VAL A 59 -2.60 0.35 -18.50
CA VAL A 59 -2.03 -0.90 -17.95
C VAL A 59 -2.62 -2.16 -18.58
N GLY A 60 -3.64 -2.04 -19.41
CA GLY A 60 -4.23 -3.15 -20.16
C GLY A 60 -5.57 -2.81 -20.81
N ASP A 61 -5.89 -3.56 -21.87
CA ASP A 61 -7.12 -3.37 -22.67
C ASP A 61 -8.39 -3.84 -21.95
N ASP A 62 -8.25 -4.74 -20.97
CA ASP A 62 -9.38 -5.26 -20.21
C ASP A 62 -9.83 -4.30 -19.11
N ILE A 63 -11.15 -4.15 -18.98
CA ILE A 63 -11.77 -3.50 -17.81
C ILE A 63 -11.39 -4.24 -16.52
N GLY A 64 -10.96 -3.47 -15.54
CA GLY A 64 -10.46 -3.94 -14.25
C GLY A 64 -8.93 -4.03 -14.17
N SER A 65 -8.22 -3.86 -15.28
CA SER A 65 -6.74 -3.91 -15.29
C SER A 65 -6.12 -2.82 -14.40
N GLY A 66 -6.70 -1.62 -14.38
CA GLY A 66 -6.30 -0.53 -13.49
C GLY A 66 -6.48 -0.89 -12.02
N GLN A 67 -7.64 -1.45 -11.66
CA GLN A 67 -7.93 -1.92 -10.30
C GLN A 67 -6.99 -3.04 -9.83
N ILE A 68 -6.67 -3.98 -10.72
CA ILE A 68 -5.71 -5.06 -10.44
C ILE A 68 -4.31 -4.48 -10.20
N CYS A 69 -3.86 -3.57 -11.08
CA CYS A 69 -2.57 -2.88 -10.93
C CYS A 69 -2.51 -2.12 -9.59
N LYS A 70 -3.58 -1.41 -9.23
CA LYS A 70 -3.70 -0.71 -7.96
C LYS A 70 -3.60 -1.66 -6.76
N ALA A 71 -4.30 -2.80 -6.80
CA ALA A 71 -4.25 -3.80 -5.74
C ALA A 71 -2.84 -4.37 -5.55
N LEU A 72 -2.15 -4.70 -6.66
CA LEU A 72 -0.75 -5.16 -6.64
C LEU A 72 0.18 -4.12 -5.99
N ASN A 73 0.09 -2.85 -6.40
CA ASN A 73 0.86 -1.77 -5.81
C ASN A 73 0.59 -1.62 -4.30
N ASN A 74 -0.68 -1.69 -3.87
CA ASN A 74 -1.04 -1.55 -2.47
C ASN A 74 -0.58 -2.75 -1.62
N VAL A 75 -0.57 -3.96 -2.18
CA VAL A 75 0.00 -5.13 -1.50
C VAL A 75 1.51 -5.00 -1.33
N LEU A 76 2.25 -4.58 -2.36
CA LEU A 76 3.69 -4.28 -2.25
C LEU A 76 3.96 -3.21 -1.20
N TYR A 77 3.15 -2.16 -1.19
CA TYR A 77 3.21 -1.13 -0.16
C TYR A 77 3.00 -1.72 1.24
N ASN A 78 1.95 -2.52 1.45
CA ASN A 78 1.67 -3.14 2.74
C ASN A 78 2.79 -4.09 3.20
N ILE A 79 3.37 -4.88 2.29
CA ILE A 79 4.53 -5.75 2.57
C ILE A 79 5.68 -4.92 3.13
N SER A 80 6.00 -3.77 2.51
CA SER A 80 7.09 -2.90 2.98
C SER A 80 6.86 -2.36 4.40
N ILE A 81 5.60 -2.10 4.77
CA ILE A 81 5.24 -1.59 6.10
C ILE A 81 5.28 -2.71 7.13
N ALA A 82 4.82 -3.92 6.78
CA ALA A 82 4.93 -5.09 7.65
C ALA A 82 6.42 -5.42 7.92
N ALA A 83 7.26 -5.37 6.89
CA ALA A 83 8.71 -5.53 7.06
C ALA A 83 9.30 -4.44 7.98
N MET A 84 8.94 -3.18 7.80
CA MET A 84 9.36 -2.08 8.69
C MET A 84 8.92 -2.33 10.15
N ALA A 85 7.67 -2.76 10.34
CA ALA A 85 7.07 -3.05 11.63
C ALA A 85 7.77 -4.20 12.37
N GLU A 86 8.34 -5.16 11.65
CA GLU A 86 9.17 -6.23 12.21
C GLU A 86 10.60 -5.76 12.54
N GLN A 87 11.24 -5.07 11.59
CA GLN A 87 12.67 -4.77 11.66
C GLN A 87 13.00 -3.65 12.66
N LEU A 88 12.17 -2.61 12.80
CA LEU A 88 12.48 -1.49 13.70
C LEU A 88 12.46 -1.89 15.19
N PRO A 89 11.42 -2.59 15.70
CA PRO A 89 11.44 -3.09 17.07
C PRO A 89 12.59 -4.07 17.33
N LEU A 90 12.92 -4.93 16.36
CA LEU A 90 14.07 -5.83 16.47
C LEU A 90 15.38 -5.06 16.56
N ALA A 91 15.58 -4.02 15.74
CA ALA A 91 16.76 -3.17 15.82
C ALA A 91 16.92 -2.50 17.19
N VAL A 92 15.84 -1.98 17.77
CA VAL A 92 15.83 -1.42 19.13
C VAL A 92 16.16 -2.51 20.17
N LYS A 93 15.60 -3.71 20.03
CA LYS A 93 15.91 -4.84 20.91
C LYS A 93 17.38 -5.23 20.86
N LEU A 94 18.01 -5.09 19.70
CA LEU A 94 19.44 -5.32 19.47
C LEU A 94 20.33 -4.13 19.90
N GLY A 95 19.76 -3.08 20.48
CA GLY A 95 20.50 -1.94 21.04
C GLY A 95 20.81 -0.82 20.04
N LEU A 96 20.20 -0.83 18.86
CA LEU A 96 20.37 0.23 17.87
C LEU A 96 19.42 1.41 18.14
N ASP A 97 19.91 2.62 17.87
CA ASP A 97 19.09 3.84 17.88
C ASP A 97 18.14 3.83 16.65
N PRO A 98 16.81 3.86 16.85
CA PRO A 98 15.86 3.80 15.75
C PRO A 98 15.99 5.00 14.79
N GLU A 99 16.41 6.18 15.26
CA GLU A 99 16.61 7.34 14.40
C GLU A 99 17.79 7.13 13.44
N LYS A 100 18.86 6.49 13.92
CA LYS A 100 20.02 6.12 13.09
C LYS A 100 19.68 5.01 12.09
N VAL A 101 18.89 4.02 12.51
CA VAL A 101 18.41 2.96 11.61
C VAL A 101 17.56 3.57 10.49
N ILE A 102 16.62 4.46 10.82
CA ILE A 102 15.79 5.15 9.82
C ILE A 102 16.65 5.99 8.88
N GLN A 103 17.65 6.72 9.40
CA GLN A 103 18.56 7.51 8.57
C GLN A 103 19.31 6.64 7.54
N VAL A 104 19.79 5.47 7.95
CA VAL A 104 20.52 4.54 7.06
C VAL A 104 19.59 3.90 6.05
N VAL A 105 18.50 3.28 6.50
CA VAL A 105 17.59 2.52 5.61
C VAL A 105 16.93 3.45 4.60
N SER A 106 16.51 4.65 4.99
CA SER A 106 15.82 5.59 4.08
C SER A 106 16.70 6.04 2.91
N LYS A 107 18.03 5.96 3.05
CA LYS A 107 19.04 6.40 2.05
C LYS A 107 19.80 5.24 1.42
N SER A 108 19.40 4.00 1.67
CA SER A 108 20.10 2.79 1.18
C SER A 108 19.14 1.86 0.44
N SER A 109 19.63 0.69 0.04
CA SER A 109 18.89 -0.28 -0.78
C SER A 109 17.66 -0.89 -0.10
N GLY A 110 17.52 -0.76 1.22
CA GLY A 110 16.32 -1.17 1.95
C GLY A 110 15.18 -0.15 1.91
N SER A 111 15.40 1.03 1.31
CA SER A 111 14.42 2.13 1.29
C SER A 111 13.16 1.77 0.52
N SER A 112 12.02 2.21 1.04
CA SER A 112 10.73 2.12 0.36
C SER A 112 9.83 3.27 0.82
N PHE A 113 8.81 3.60 0.03
CA PHE A 113 7.84 4.62 0.41
C PHE A 113 7.14 4.30 1.75
N GLY A 114 6.79 3.02 1.97
CA GLY A 114 6.18 2.55 3.22
C GLY A 114 7.12 2.70 4.42
N PHE A 115 8.39 2.32 4.26
CA PHE A 115 9.38 2.51 5.32
C PHE A 115 9.58 4.01 5.62
N ASN A 116 9.87 4.82 4.61
CA ASN A 116 10.24 6.23 4.79
C ASN A 116 9.11 7.04 5.42
N LYS A 117 7.87 6.81 5.00
CA LYS A 117 6.71 7.50 5.56
C LYS A 117 6.43 7.04 6.99
N TRP A 118 6.23 5.74 7.20
CA TRP A 118 5.66 5.28 8.46
C TRP A 118 6.68 5.08 9.57
N SER A 119 7.95 4.84 9.26
CA SER A 119 8.98 4.78 10.31
C SER A 119 9.07 6.08 11.09
N VAL A 120 8.95 7.23 10.42
CA VAL A 120 8.95 8.57 11.02
C VAL A 120 7.72 8.78 11.90
N GLU A 121 6.53 8.43 11.41
CA GLU A 121 5.30 8.51 12.22
C GLU A 121 5.36 7.61 13.46
N CYS A 122 5.86 6.38 13.29
CA CYS A 122 6.04 5.41 14.38
C CYS A 122 6.97 5.93 15.48
N ILE A 123 8.16 6.47 15.15
CA ILE A 123 9.07 7.01 16.18
C ILE A 123 8.50 8.26 16.87
N ASN A 124 7.62 9.00 16.19
CA ASN A 124 6.88 10.13 16.75
C ASN A 124 5.65 9.70 17.57
N ARG A 125 5.36 8.39 17.62
CA ARG A 125 4.13 7.82 18.23
C ARG A 125 2.84 8.40 17.64
N ASN A 126 2.89 8.83 16.37
CA ASN A 126 1.70 9.19 15.63
C ASN A 126 1.20 7.97 14.86
N PHE A 127 -0.06 7.63 15.07
CA PHE A 127 -0.74 6.52 14.38
C PHE A 127 -2.00 6.97 13.64
N LYS A 128 -2.22 8.29 13.55
CA LYS A 128 -3.41 8.93 12.95
C LYS A 128 -3.04 9.62 11.63
N GLY A 129 -4.05 10.04 10.86
CA GLY A 129 -3.82 10.85 9.64
C GLY A 129 -3.42 10.06 8.39
N GLY A 130 -3.73 8.76 8.35
CA GLY A 130 -3.58 7.92 7.16
C GLY A 130 -4.85 7.11 6.89
N TYR A 131 -4.86 6.37 5.78
CA TYR A 131 -5.99 5.50 5.46
C TYR A 131 -6.11 4.36 6.50
N PRO A 132 -7.24 4.23 7.21
CA PRO A 132 -7.39 3.30 8.33
C PRO A 132 -7.12 1.85 7.94
N MET A 133 -6.49 1.08 8.84
CA MET A 133 -6.21 -0.32 8.57
C MET A 133 -7.49 -1.15 8.42
N GLY A 134 -8.52 -0.87 9.24
CA GLY A 134 -9.79 -1.59 9.16
C GLY A 134 -10.43 -1.51 7.78
N GLU A 135 -10.23 -0.40 7.06
CA GLU A 135 -10.76 -0.21 5.71
C GLU A 135 -9.82 -0.70 4.60
N ALA A 136 -8.51 -0.60 4.79
CA ALA A 136 -7.53 -0.97 3.77
C ALA A 136 -7.40 -2.48 3.55
N ILE A 137 -8.02 -3.30 4.40
CA ILE A 137 -8.09 -4.75 4.23
C ILE A 137 -8.68 -5.17 2.88
N LYS A 138 -9.53 -4.33 2.28
CA LYS A 138 -10.17 -4.56 0.98
C LYS A 138 -9.16 -4.82 -0.15
N ASP A 139 -7.97 -4.23 -0.09
CA ASP A 139 -6.95 -4.40 -1.13
C ASP A 139 -6.40 -5.83 -1.15
N TRP A 140 -6.25 -6.45 0.02
CA TRP A 140 -5.88 -7.86 0.15
C TRP A 140 -6.98 -8.78 -0.42
N HIS A 141 -8.23 -8.52 -0.03
CA HIS A 141 -9.38 -9.31 -0.50
C HIS A 141 -9.59 -9.21 -2.00
N LEU A 142 -9.39 -8.02 -2.59
CA LEU A 142 -9.49 -7.82 -4.04
C LEU A 142 -8.47 -8.67 -4.78
N LEU A 143 -7.20 -8.65 -4.35
CA LEU A 143 -6.16 -9.42 -5.00
C LEU A 143 -6.37 -10.93 -4.85
N GLU A 144 -6.79 -11.40 -3.67
CA GLU A 144 -7.15 -12.81 -3.47
C GLU A 144 -8.29 -13.26 -4.37
N LYS A 145 -9.35 -12.45 -4.47
CA LYS A 145 -10.50 -12.77 -5.32
C LYS A 145 -10.08 -12.88 -6.77
N VAL A 146 -9.36 -11.88 -7.30
CA VAL A 146 -8.93 -11.88 -8.70
C VAL A 146 -7.99 -13.05 -8.99
N SER A 147 -7.05 -13.34 -8.10
CA SER A 147 -6.11 -14.45 -8.25
C SER A 147 -6.82 -15.81 -8.26
N LYS A 148 -7.85 -16.01 -7.42
CA LYS A 148 -8.71 -17.22 -7.43
C LYS A 148 -9.40 -17.42 -8.79
N GLU A 149 -9.94 -16.33 -9.34
CA GLU A 149 -10.76 -16.37 -10.56
C GLU A 149 -9.90 -16.53 -11.83
N LYS A 150 -8.76 -15.82 -11.90
CA LYS A 150 -7.96 -15.72 -13.13
C LYS A 150 -6.78 -16.68 -13.21
N VAL A 151 -6.31 -17.24 -12.09
CA VAL A 151 -5.13 -18.13 -12.08
C VAL A 151 -5.54 -19.58 -11.81
N GLN A 152 -6.08 -20.22 -12.84
CA GLN A 152 -6.68 -21.57 -12.80
C GLN A 152 -5.72 -22.69 -12.34
N HIS A 153 -4.41 -22.48 -12.42
CA HIS A 153 -3.38 -23.48 -12.06
C HIS A 153 -3.01 -23.47 -10.57
N LEU A 154 -3.32 -22.39 -9.83
CA LEU A 154 -3.05 -22.32 -8.38
C LEU A 154 -3.94 -23.28 -7.56
N GLN A 155 -4.99 -23.82 -8.17
CA GLN A 155 -5.95 -24.71 -7.49
C GLN A 155 -5.52 -26.18 -7.45
N LYS A 156 -4.47 -26.58 -8.18
CA LYS A 156 -4.13 -28.01 -8.34
C LYS A 156 -3.29 -28.61 -7.20
N GLU A 157 -2.71 -27.81 -6.31
CA GLU A 157 -1.93 -28.33 -5.19
C GLU A 157 -2.30 -27.61 -3.89
N ASN A 158 -3.40 -28.04 -3.28
CA ASN A 158 -3.55 -28.21 -1.83
C ASN A 158 -3.09 -27.09 -0.87
N GLU A 159 -3.43 -25.81 -1.10
CA GLU A 159 -3.31 -24.80 -0.03
C GLU A 159 -4.34 -23.68 -0.20
N ASP A 160 -5.05 -23.32 0.87
CA ASP A 160 -5.95 -22.15 1.01
C ASP A 160 -5.24 -20.78 0.76
N ARG A 161 -4.05 -20.78 0.17
CA ARG A 161 -3.15 -19.64 0.02
C ARG A 161 -3.03 -19.24 -1.44
N ILE A 162 -3.88 -18.30 -1.82
CA ILE A 162 -3.92 -17.76 -3.19
C ILE A 162 -2.86 -16.68 -3.41
N LEU A 163 -2.44 -16.01 -2.33
CA LEU A 163 -1.31 -15.10 -2.37
C LEU A 163 -0.01 -15.88 -2.21
N GLY A 164 1.05 -15.43 -2.89
CA GLY A 164 2.39 -15.96 -2.68
C GLY A 164 2.86 -15.78 -1.22
N PRO A 165 3.87 -16.55 -0.78
CA PRO A 165 4.26 -16.66 0.63
C PRO A 165 4.64 -15.33 1.28
N VAL A 166 5.25 -14.41 0.53
CA VAL A 166 5.64 -13.08 1.02
C VAL A 166 4.41 -12.23 1.36
N ALA A 167 3.42 -12.22 0.47
CA ALA A 167 2.19 -11.47 0.66
C ALA A 167 1.37 -12.07 1.82
N GLU A 168 1.34 -13.40 1.93
CA GLU A 168 0.65 -14.10 3.01
C GLU A 168 1.27 -13.81 4.39
N ALA A 169 2.60 -13.80 4.49
CA ALA A 169 3.30 -13.43 5.72
C ALA A 169 2.95 -11.98 6.15
N ALA A 170 3.01 -11.03 5.21
CA ALA A 170 2.65 -9.65 5.49
C ALA A 170 1.16 -9.49 5.85
N LYS A 171 0.26 -10.21 5.17
CA LYS A 171 -1.17 -10.24 5.50
C LYS A 171 -1.40 -10.77 6.91
N ARG A 172 -0.66 -11.80 7.34
CA ARG A 172 -0.75 -12.32 8.71
C ARG A 172 -0.36 -11.27 9.75
N VAL A 173 0.73 -10.53 9.55
CA VAL A 173 1.12 -9.40 10.42
C VAL A 173 -0.01 -8.37 10.48
N TYR A 174 -0.59 -8.04 9.33
CA TYR A 174 -1.69 -7.09 9.22
C TYR A 174 -2.93 -7.51 10.02
N LEU A 175 -3.40 -8.75 9.81
CA LEU A 175 -4.60 -9.28 10.47
C LEU A 175 -4.38 -9.48 11.97
N GLN A 176 -3.23 -10.01 12.38
CA GLN A 176 -2.87 -10.13 13.79
C GLN A 176 -2.80 -8.76 14.47
N THR A 177 -2.36 -7.73 13.75
CA THR A 177 -2.39 -6.36 14.30
C THR A 177 -3.83 -5.90 14.53
N LEU A 178 -4.74 -6.13 13.58
CA LEU A 178 -6.16 -5.78 13.75
C LEU A 178 -6.83 -6.52 14.91
N GLU A 179 -6.38 -7.75 15.21
CA GLU A 179 -6.89 -8.59 16.29
C GLU A 179 -6.31 -8.21 17.66
N ASP A 180 -4.98 -8.03 17.74
CA ASP A 180 -4.25 -7.93 19.01
C ASP A 180 -4.03 -6.50 19.51
N ILE A 181 -4.28 -5.49 18.67
CA ILE A 181 -4.00 -4.07 18.95
C ILE A 181 -5.29 -3.26 18.85
N ASP A 182 -5.81 -2.84 20.00
CA ASP A 182 -7.14 -2.22 20.15
C ASP A 182 -7.40 -1.02 19.22
N ASP A 183 -6.40 -0.15 19.03
CA ASP A 183 -6.55 1.06 18.21
C ASP A 183 -6.13 0.87 16.74
N ALA A 184 -5.74 -0.34 16.33
CA ALA A 184 -5.31 -0.63 14.97
C ALA A 184 -6.39 -0.37 13.91
N PRO A 185 -7.68 -0.73 14.09
CA PRO A 185 -8.70 -0.52 13.06
C PRO A 185 -8.81 0.93 12.59
N MET A 186 -8.63 1.89 13.52
CA MET A 186 -8.71 3.33 13.27
C MET A 186 -7.36 3.98 12.99
N SER A 187 -6.26 3.24 13.19
CA SER A 187 -4.90 3.73 12.95
C SER A 187 -4.48 3.53 11.49
N HIS A 188 -3.48 4.30 11.07
CA HIS A 188 -2.79 4.02 9.83
C HIS A 188 -1.93 2.75 9.91
N LYS A 189 -1.50 2.25 8.76
CA LYS A 189 -0.76 0.97 8.60
C LYS A 189 0.53 0.85 9.42
N GLY A 190 1.18 1.96 9.80
CA GLY A 190 2.31 1.94 10.72
C GLY A 190 2.02 1.32 12.09
N ALA A 191 0.75 1.23 12.51
CA ALA A 191 0.35 0.60 13.78
C ALA A 191 0.73 -0.88 13.88
N MET A 192 1.03 -1.56 12.76
CA MET A 192 1.62 -2.91 12.75
C MET A 192 2.88 -3.01 13.63
N ILE A 193 3.62 -1.92 13.83
CA ILE A 193 4.80 -1.92 14.70
C ILE A 193 4.44 -2.31 16.15
N LYS A 194 3.25 -1.95 16.63
CA LYS A 194 2.80 -2.19 18.01
C LYS A 194 2.68 -3.68 18.32
N LEU A 195 2.35 -4.50 17.32
CA LEU A 195 2.32 -5.96 17.44
C LEU A 195 3.70 -6.51 17.81
N HIS A 196 4.76 -6.02 17.15
CA HIS A 196 6.12 -6.49 17.37
C HIS A 196 6.77 -5.84 18.61
N GLU A 197 6.42 -4.60 18.94
CA GLU A 197 6.74 -3.96 20.22
C GLU A 197 6.26 -4.81 21.40
N LYS A 198 4.99 -5.25 21.38
CA LYS A 198 4.39 -6.13 22.39
C LYS A 198 5.14 -7.45 22.50
N ARG A 199 5.50 -8.08 21.37
CA ARG A 199 6.22 -9.37 21.33
C ARG A 199 7.65 -9.28 21.87
N LEU A 200 8.36 -8.20 21.56
CA LEU A 200 9.78 -8.04 21.93
C LEU A 200 9.98 -7.33 23.27
N GLY A 201 8.92 -6.76 23.84
CA GLY A 201 8.97 -5.98 25.08
C GLY A 201 9.80 -4.71 24.91
N VAL A 202 9.63 -4.01 23.79
CA VAL A 202 10.32 -2.74 23.48
C VAL A 202 9.31 -1.72 22.96
N VAL A 203 9.68 -0.43 23.02
CA VAL A 203 8.93 0.64 22.38
C VAL A 203 9.88 1.39 21.45
N VAL A 204 9.48 1.54 20.20
CA VAL A 204 10.17 2.33 19.19
C VAL A 204 9.67 3.77 19.31
N SER A 205 10.55 4.64 19.81
CA SER A 205 10.31 6.08 19.91
C SER A 205 11.62 6.82 19.70
N LYS A 206 11.54 8.12 19.43
CA LYS A 206 12.70 9.01 19.54
C LYS A 206 13.39 8.84 20.88
N ALA A 207 14.71 8.99 20.90
CA ALA A 207 15.44 9.03 22.16
C ALA A 207 14.87 10.16 23.02
N ARG A 208 14.53 9.90 24.28
CA ARG A 208 14.31 11.00 25.23
C ARG A 208 15.65 11.73 25.31
N ASN A 209 15.68 13.01 24.95
CA ASN A 209 16.82 13.87 25.23
C ASN A 209 17.14 13.69 26.72
N LYS A 210 18.24 13.01 27.03
CA LYS A 210 18.82 13.04 28.37
C LYS A 210 19.28 14.48 28.56
N THR A 211 18.42 15.26 29.19
CA THR A 211 18.79 16.55 29.78
C THR A 211 19.53 16.28 31.06
#